data_AF-A0A1H9PXK2-F1
#
_entry.id   AF-A0A1H9PXK2-F1
#
_cell.length_a   1.000
_cell.length_b   1.000
_cell.length_c   1.000
_cell.angle_alpha   90.00
_cell.angle_beta   90.00
_cell.angle_gamma   90.00
#
_symmetry.space_group_name_H-M   'P 1'
#
loop_
_entity.id
_entity.type
_entity.pdbx_description
1 polymer ?
#
loop_
_entity_poly.entity_id
_entity_poly.type
_entity_poly.pdbx_seq_one_letter_code
_entity_poly.pdbx_strand_id
1 'polypeptide(L)' 'MFSINAKGFKASADRLRRIERQMPFATALALTRTAQLAKEAIEQDMRAVFDRPTRWTLNSLRLIPARKDRLEAR' A
#
# COMPACT_ATOMS: atom_id res chain seq x y z
N MET A 1 -48.45 4.39 16.85
CA MET A 1 -47.73 4.57 15.58
C MET A 1 -46.32 5.03 15.91
N PHE A 2 -45.32 4.14 15.83
CA PHE A 2 -43.94 4.45 16.22
C PHE A 2 -43.19 5.10 15.06
N SER A 3 -42.74 6.33 15.24
CA SER A 3 -41.89 7.06 14.30
C SER A 3 -40.42 6.78 14.65
N ILE A 4 -39.70 6.08 13.78
CA ILE A 4 -38.25 5.87 13.93
C ILE A 4 -37.52 7.06 13.29
N ASN A 5 -36.79 7.82 14.11
CA ASN A 5 -36.02 8.98 13.65
C ASN A 5 -34.69 8.51 13.04
N ALA A 6 -34.59 8.53 11.70
CA ALA A 6 -33.47 7.99 10.92
C ALA A 6 -32.13 8.76 11.04
N LYS A 7 -32.01 9.76 11.92
CA LYS A 7 -30.78 10.57 12.10
C LYS A 7 -29.55 9.70 12.42
N GLY A 8 -29.69 8.69 13.28
CA GLY A 8 -28.60 7.78 13.65
C GLY A 8 -28.15 6.85 12.51
N PHE A 9 -29.07 6.49 11.62
CA PHE A 9 -28.77 5.67 10.44
C PHE A 9 -27.95 6.46 9.41
N LYS A 10 -28.33 7.71 9.14
CA LYS A 10 -27.61 8.60 8.22
C LYS A 10 -26.16 8.83 8.66
N ALA A 11 -25.93 9.13 9.94
CA ALA A 11 -24.58 9.35 10.47
C ALA A 11 -23.68 8.09 10.37
N SER A 12 -24.28 6.90 10.50
CA SER A 12 -23.55 5.63 10.38
C SER A 12 -23.22 5.32 8.91
N ALA A 13 -24.17 5.53 8.00
CA ALA A 13 -23.93 5.42 6.56
C ALA A 13 -22.84 6.39 6.07
N ASP A 14 -22.84 7.63 6.57
CA ASP A 14 -21.82 8.63 6.23
C ASP A 14 -20.42 8.23 6.71
N ARG A 15 -20.33 7.57 7.88
CA ARG A 15 -19.06 7.01 8.37
C ARG A 15 -18.55 5.88 7.48
N LEU A 16 -19.42 4.95 7.08
CA LEU A 16 -19.05 3.86 6.16
C LEU A 16 -18.52 4.40 4.84
N ARG A 17 -19.21 5.40 4.25
CA ARG A 17 -18.77 6.04 3.00
C ARG A 17 -17.39 6.71 3.11
N ARG A 18 -17.05 7.25 4.28
CA ARG A 18 -15.71 7.82 4.51
C ARG A 18 -14.64 6.75 4.56
N ILE A 19 -14.91 5.63 5.23
CA ILE A 19 -13.99 4.48 5.29
C ILE A 19 -13.76 3.92 3.89
N GLU A 20 -14.84 3.70 3.13
CA GLU A 20 -14.79 3.20 1.76
C GLU A 20 -13.87 4.05 0.86
N ARG A 21 -13.94 5.38 0.99
CA ARG A 21 -13.05 6.30 0.25
C ARG A 21 -11.57 6.21 0.64
N GLN A 22 -11.27 5.74 1.85
CA GLN A 22 -9.89 5.58 2.33
C GLN A 22 -9.30 4.21 1.99
N MET A 23 -10.14 3.21 1.69
CA MET A 23 -9.68 1.85 1.36
C MET A 23 -8.65 1.82 0.22
N PRO A 24 -8.85 2.49 -0.94
CA PRO A 24 -7.85 2.46 -2.01
C PRO A 24 -6.52 3.08 -1.61
N PHE A 25 -6.53 4.10 -0.75
CA PHE A 25 -5.29 4.70 -0.24
C PHE A 25 -4.55 3.75 0.70
N ALA A 26 -5.26 3.17 1.65
CA ALA A 26 -4.70 2.20 2.59
C ALA A 26 -4.10 1.00 1.85
N THR A 27 -4.80 0.48 0.83
CA THR A 27 -4.30 -0.62 -0.01
C THR A 27 -3.06 -0.22 -0.80
N ALA A 28 -3.06 0.93 -1.48
CA ALA A 28 -1.88 1.40 -2.21
C ALA A 28 -0.66 1.60 -1.30
N LEU A 29 -0.89 2.12 -0.08
CA LEU A 29 0.16 2.28 0.92
C LEU A 29 0.71 0.93 1.39
N ALA A 30 -0.16 -0.04 1.68
CA ALA A 30 0.24 -1.38 2.08
C ALA A 30 1.09 -2.05 1.00
N LEU A 31 0.62 -2.05 -0.25
CA LEU A 31 1.34 -2.63 -1.40
C LEU A 31 2.72 -1.99 -1.57
N THR A 32 2.80 -0.66 -1.50
CA THR A 32 4.07 0.07 -1.64
C THR A 32 5.06 -0.30 -0.52
N ARG A 33 4.58 -0.41 0.73
CA ARG A 33 5.43 -0.78 1.87
C ARG A 33 5.92 -2.23 1.76
N THR A 34 5.05 -3.15 1.35
CA THR A 34 5.45 -4.55 1.12
C THR A 34 6.52 -4.65 0.03
N ALA A 35 6.36 -3.93 -1.08
CA ALA A 35 7.33 -3.92 -2.16
C ALA A 35 8.67 -3.27 -1.75
N GLN A 36 8.65 -2.26 -0.88
CA GLN A 36 9.85 -1.67 -0.27
C GLN A 36 10.62 -2.70 0.55
N LEU A 37 9.93 -3.46 1.42
CA LEU A 37 10.54 -4.54 2.21
C LEU A 37 11.12 -5.64 1.31
N ALA A 38 10.40 -6.01 0.25
CA ALA A 38 10.89 -7.00 -0.72
C ALA A 38 12.17 -6.53 -1.43
N LYS A 39 12.23 -5.26 -1.86
CA LYS A 39 13.43 -4.68 -2.48
C LYS A 39 14.62 -4.72 -1.53
N GLU A 40 14.42 -4.35 -0.27
CA GLU A 40 15.47 -4.38 0.75
C GLU A 40 16.00 -5.80 0.99
N ALA A 41 15.10 -6.80 1.05
CA ALA A 41 15.49 -8.20 1.17
C ALA A 41 16.32 -8.67 -0.04
N ILE A 42 15.89 -8.35 -1.26
CA ILE A 42 16.65 -8.71 -2.47
C ILE A 42 18.02 -8.03 -2.48
N GLU A 43 18.12 -6.76 -2.07
CA GLU A 43 19.42 -6.08 -1.96
C GLU A 43 20.35 -6.73 -0.93
N GLN A 44 19.81 -7.29 0.15
CA GLN A 44 20.58 -8.07 1.12
C GLN A 44 21.07 -9.38 0.50
N ASP A 45 20.22 -10.09 -0.23
CA ASP A 45 20.60 -11.31 -0.95
C ASP A 45 21.69 -11.03 -2.01
N MET A 46 21.58 -9.92 -2.75
CA MET A 46 22.60 -9.49 -3.72
C MET A 46 23.97 -9.28 -3.07
N ARG A 47 24.02 -8.77 -1.83
CA ARG A 47 25.28 -8.62 -1.07
C ARG A 47 25.89 -9.95 -0.66
N ALA A 48 25.06 -10.98 -0.45
CA ALA A 48 25.51 -12.31 -0.05
C ALA A 48 25.94 -13.17 -1.24
N VAL A 49 25.24 -13.07 -2.37
CA VAL A 49 25.42 -13.95 -3.54
C VAL A 49 26.44 -13.39 -4.54
N PHE A 50 26.48 -12.08 -4.75
CA PHE A 50 27.40 -11.49 -5.72
C PHE A 50 28.78 -11.26 -5.11
N ASP A 51 29.83 -11.52 -5.89
CA ASP A 51 31.19 -11.18 -5.50
C ASP A 51 31.45 -9.69 -5.70
N ARG A 52 31.80 -8.99 -4.60
CA ARG A 52 32.12 -7.56 -4.55
C ARG A 52 31.15 -6.67 -5.35
N PRO A 53 29.82 -6.73 -5.06
CA PRO A 53 28.85 -5.95 -5.80
C PRO A 53 29.09 -4.45 -5.59
N THR A 54 29.11 -3.71 -6.69
CA THR A 54 29.22 -2.24 -6.63
C THR A 54 27.90 -1.62 -6.19
N ARG A 55 27.94 -0.34 -5.77
CA ARG A 55 26.71 0.42 -5.49
C ARG A 55 25.79 0.51 -6.71
N TRP A 56 26.35 0.55 -7.91
CA TRP A 56 25.57 0.54 -9.15
C TRP A 56 24.78 -0.77 -9.30
N THR A 57 25.43 -1.89 -8.99
CA THR A 57 24.79 -3.22 -8.98
C THR A 57 23.69 -3.28 -7.93
N LEU A 58 23.95 -2.88 -6.68
CA LEU A 58 22.95 -2.95 -5.61
C LEU A 58 21.74 -2.04 -5.85
N ASN A 59 21.96 -0.87 -6.43
CA ASN A 59 20.89 0.10 -6.70
C ASN A 59 20.18 -0.11 -8.04
N SER A 60 20.39 -1.25 -8.71
CA SER A 60 19.78 -1.51 -10.03
C SER A 60 18.29 -1.82 -9.94
N LEU A 61 17.79 -2.19 -8.76
CA LEU A 61 16.38 -2.50 -8.54
C LEU A 61 15.56 -1.21 -8.43
N ARG A 62 14.57 -1.08 -9.31
CA ARG A 62 13.63 0.04 -9.30
C ARG A 62 12.31 -0.42 -8.69
N LEU A 63 11.86 0.30 -7.66
CA LEU A 63 10.49 0.18 -7.13
C LEU A 63 9.57 1.19 -7.84
N ILE A 64 8.43 0.71 -8.31
CA ILE A 64 7.30 1.49 -8.81
C ILE A 64 6.18 1.38 -7.77
N PRO A 65 5.87 2.48 -7.05
CA PRO A 65 4.88 2.45 -5.97
C PRO A 65 3.46 2.28 -6.52
N ALA A 66 2.59 1.67 -5.71
CA ALA A 66 1.17 1.54 -6.03
C ALA A 66 0.46 2.89 -5.93
N ARG A 67 -0.58 3.06 -6.76
CA ARG A 67 -1.42 4.26 -6.78
C ARG A 67 -2.87 3.89 -6.46
N LYS A 68 -3.67 4.89 -6.08
CA LYS A 68 -5.09 4.66 -5.74
C LYS A 68 -5.93 4.19 -6.93
N ASP A 69 -5.55 4.62 -8.13
CA ASP A 69 -6.13 4.24 -9.42
C ASP A 69 -5.53 2.95 -9.99
N ARG A 70 -4.34 2.55 -9.51
CA ARG A 70 -3.66 1.31 -9.89
C ARG A 70 -3.04 0.64 -8.67
N LEU A 71 -3.79 -0.29 -8.08
CA LEU A 71 -3.42 -1.06 -6.89
C LEU A 71 -2.40 -2.16 -7.21
N GLU A 72 -1.25 -1.77 -7.74
CA GLU A 72 -0.15 -2.64 -8.14
C GLU A 72 1.18 -1.94 -7.81
N ALA A 73 2.04 -2.61 -7.05
CA ALA A 73 3.44 -2.20 -6.85
C ALA A 73 4.35 -3.24 -7.53
N ARG A 74 5.40 -2.78 -8.22
CA ARG A 74 6.30 -3.65 -8.98
C ARG A 74 7.71 -3.09 -9.04
#